data_AF-A0A329EA17-F1
#
_entry.id   AF-A0A329EA17-F1
#
_cell.length_a   1.000
_cell.length_b   1.000
_cell.length_c   1.000
_cell.angle_alpha   90.00
_cell.angle_beta   90.00
_cell.angle_gamma   90.00
#
_symmetry.space_group_name_H-M   'P 1'
#
loop_
_entity.id
_entity.type
_entity.pdbx_description
1 polymer ?
#
loop_
_entity_poly.entity_id
_entity_poly.type
_entity_poly.pdbx_seq_one_letter_code
_entity_poly.pdbx_strand_id
1 'polypeptide(L)'
;MSWLDKIKEYAPDIVAAVSTGGTSLAVTGLRILGKELLGDENATEEQIVEAAEVATPEQLLAITKANNNFRFEMTKLQVQENNSAREMYSKHNEQADAIADRITKWNVAYILGLVAVNCLIVYFLEENAALVAAASNIIGLVIRDLLSQIQAVTGFYFGSSLGSKSKDSKAK
;
A
#
# COMPACT_ATOMS: atom_id res chain seq x y z
N MET A 1 3.94 -7.77 25.12
CA MET A 1 4.32 -7.11 23.84
C MET A 1 4.21 -8.19 22.76
N SER A 2 3.70 -7.87 21.57
CA SER A 2 3.72 -8.88 20.50
C SER A 2 5.18 -9.14 20.12
N TRP A 3 5.61 -10.38 19.93
CA TRP A 3 6.97 -10.71 19.47
C TRP A 3 7.33 -9.94 18.18
N LEU A 4 6.31 -9.65 17.36
CA LEU A 4 6.40 -8.81 16.17
C LEU A 4 6.85 -7.37 16.49
N ASP A 5 6.45 -6.79 17.62
CA ASP A 5 6.85 -5.43 18.01
C ASP A 5 8.35 -5.32 18.24
N LYS A 6 8.96 -6.39 18.78
CA LYS A 6 10.42 -6.47 18.99
C LYS A 6 11.16 -6.60 17.65
N ILE A 7 10.65 -7.44 16.74
CA ILE A 7 11.25 -7.60 15.41
C ILE A 7 11.05 -6.36 14.55
N LYS A 8 9.94 -5.62 14.72
CA LYS A 8 9.59 -4.45 13.92
C LYS A 8 10.65 -3.36 13.92
N GLU A 9 11.42 -3.23 15.01
CA GLU A 9 12.55 -2.29 15.08
C GLU A 9 13.66 -2.64 14.07
N TYR A 10 13.86 -3.92 13.79
CA TYR A 10 14.94 -4.45 12.95
C TYR A 10 14.49 -4.82 11.54
N ALA A 11 13.24 -5.26 11.39
CA ALA A 11 12.65 -5.73 10.14
C ALA A 11 11.18 -5.30 9.98
N PRO A 12 10.91 -3.99 9.83
CA PRO A 12 9.55 -3.47 9.75
C PRO A 12 8.76 -3.96 8.53
N ASP A 13 9.40 -4.16 7.38
CA ASP A 13 8.72 -4.58 6.14
C ASP A 13 8.35 -6.06 6.16
N ILE A 14 9.22 -6.90 6.73
CA ILE A 14 8.90 -8.32 6.98
C ILE A 14 7.75 -8.43 7.98
N VAL A 15 7.77 -7.66 9.07
CA VAL A 15 6.67 -7.65 10.05
C VAL A 15 5.37 -7.15 9.40
N ALA A 16 5.43 -6.13 8.56
CA ALA A 16 4.26 -5.68 7.79
C ALA A 16 3.73 -6.80 6.88
N ALA A 17 4.60 -7.51 6.17
CA ALA A 17 4.20 -8.65 5.33
C ALA A 17 3.52 -9.75 6.15
N VAL A 18 4.06 -10.12 7.32
CA VAL A 18 3.43 -11.10 8.23
C VAL A 18 2.08 -10.59 8.74
N SER A 19 1.99 -9.33 9.14
CA SER A 19 0.79 -8.73 9.74
C SER A 19 -0.38 -8.57 8.76
N THR A 20 -0.12 -8.51 7.45
CA THR A 20 -1.18 -8.38 6.44
C THR A 20 -2.09 -9.60 6.36
N GLY A 21 -1.68 -10.77 6.90
CA GLY A 21 -2.50 -11.97 6.94
C GLY A 21 -2.88 -12.49 5.55
N GLY A 22 -1.99 -13.25 4.92
CA GLY A 22 -2.19 -13.80 3.57
C GLY A 22 -1.31 -15.00 3.27
N THR A 23 -1.62 -15.75 2.21
CA THR A 23 -1.00 -17.06 1.94
C THR A 23 0.38 -16.98 1.27
N SER A 24 0.75 -15.85 0.67
CA SER A 24 2.02 -15.71 -0.06
C SER A 24 3.03 -14.81 0.66
N LEU A 25 2.67 -13.55 0.90
CA LEU A 25 3.56 -12.57 1.52
C LEU A 25 3.81 -12.84 3.00
N ALA A 26 2.78 -13.19 3.77
CA ALA A 26 2.96 -13.50 5.18
C ALA A 26 3.79 -14.78 5.39
N VAL A 27 3.52 -15.83 4.59
CA VAL A 27 4.31 -17.07 4.60
C VAL A 27 5.76 -16.82 4.21
N THR A 28 6.02 -15.93 3.24
CA THR A 28 7.38 -15.55 2.87
C THR A 28 8.07 -14.80 4.01
N GLY A 29 7.37 -13.89 4.68
CA GLY A 29 7.89 -13.19 5.87
C GLY A 29 8.25 -14.16 6.99
N LEU A 30 7.35 -15.10 7.31
CA LEU A 30 7.60 -16.16 8.31
C LEU A 30 8.79 -17.05 7.92
N ARG A 31 8.90 -17.43 6.64
CA ARG A 31 10.04 -18.23 6.13
C ARG A 31 11.38 -17.51 6.31
N ILE A 32 11.42 -16.22 6.02
CA ILE A 32 12.64 -15.41 6.22
C ILE A 32 12.99 -15.38 7.70
N LEU A 33 12.01 -15.17 8.59
CA LEU A 33 12.25 -15.17 10.02
C LEU A 33 12.72 -16.55 10.53
N GLY A 34 12.10 -17.64 10.10
CA GLY A 34 12.52 -19.01 10.44
C GLY A 34 13.96 -19.29 9.99
N LYS A 35 14.32 -18.86 8.77
CA LYS A 35 15.69 -19.00 8.27
C LYS A 35 16.71 -18.23 9.11
N GLU A 36 16.46 -16.96 9.40
CA GLU A 36 17.46 -16.10 10.06
C GLU A 36 17.52 -16.33 11.58
N LEU A 37 16.41 -16.74 12.21
CA LEU A 37 16.36 -17.04 13.64
C LEU A 37 16.77 -18.49 13.96
N LEU A 38 16.31 -19.46 13.17
CA LEU A 38 16.44 -20.89 13.48
C LEU A 38 17.30 -21.65 12.47
N GLY A 39 17.63 -21.05 11.34
CA GLY A 39 18.28 -21.76 10.22
C GLY A 39 17.32 -22.66 9.44
N ASP A 40 16.01 -22.60 9.73
CA ASP A 40 14.99 -23.46 9.13
C ASP A 40 13.86 -22.64 8.50
N GLU A 41 13.76 -22.72 7.17
CA GLU A 41 12.72 -22.07 6.37
C GLU A 41 11.32 -22.66 6.57
N ASN A 42 11.21 -23.82 7.23
CA ASN A 42 9.94 -24.50 7.52
C ASN A 42 9.58 -24.49 9.02
N ALA A 43 10.28 -23.69 9.82
CA ALA A 43 9.95 -23.52 11.24
C ALA A 43 8.49 -23.10 11.41
N THR A 44 7.82 -23.63 12.43
CA THR A 44 6.45 -23.25 12.75
C THR A 44 6.42 -21.84 13.35
N GLU A 45 5.26 -21.19 13.29
CA GLU A 45 5.10 -19.84 13.84
C GLU A 45 5.45 -19.80 15.33
N GLU A 46 5.08 -20.84 16.09
CA GLU A 46 5.39 -20.95 17.52
C GLU A 46 6.90 -21.01 17.79
N GLN A 47 7.66 -21.73 16.96
CA GLN A 47 9.11 -21.80 17.07
C GLN A 47 9.77 -20.45 16.74
N ILE A 48 9.23 -19.74 15.75
CA ILE A 48 9.70 -18.41 15.37
C ILE A 48 9.43 -17.40 16.50
N VAL A 49 8.27 -17.49 17.16
CA VAL A 49 7.91 -16.65 18.31
C VAL A 49 8.92 -16.84 19.45
N GLU A 50 9.18 -18.09 19.83
CA GLU A 50 10.13 -18.42 20.90
C GLU A 50 11.53 -17.90 20.56
N ALA A 51 12.00 -18.12 19.33
CA ALA A 51 13.29 -17.64 18.88
C ALA A 51 13.38 -16.11 18.81
N ALA A 52 12.29 -15.42 18.49
CA ALA A 52 12.23 -13.96 18.47
C ALA A 52 12.38 -13.34 19.86
N GLU A 53 11.85 -14.01 20.90
CA GLU A 53 11.96 -13.54 22.27
C GLU A 53 13.40 -13.56 22.79
N VAL A 54 14.19 -14.55 22.36
CA VAL A 54 15.59 -14.76 22.80
C VAL A 54 16.63 -14.42 21.72
N ALA A 55 16.23 -13.78 20.63
CA ALA A 55 17.09 -13.47 19.49
C ALA A 55 18.39 -12.74 19.90
N THR A 56 19.53 -13.24 19.42
CA THR A 56 20.85 -12.65 19.67
C THR A 56 21.08 -11.41 18.81
N PRO A 57 22.01 -10.51 19.17
CA PRO A 57 22.38 -9.35 18.35
C PRO A 57 22.80 -9.73 16.92
N GLU A 58 23.48 -10.86 16.74
CA GLU A 58 23.88 -11.36 15.43
C GLU A 58 22.68 -11.79 14.58
N GLN A 59 21.70 -12.47 15.19
CA GLN A 59 20.44 -12.84 14.53
C GLN A 59 19.62 -11.61 14.18
N LEU A 60 19.55 -10.61 15.07
CA LEU A 60 18.87 -9.34 14.78
C LEU A 60 19.53 -8.61 13.59
N LEU A 61 20.86 -8.60 13.52
CA LEU A 61 21.58 -8.05 12.37
C LEU A 61 21.29 -8.82 11.07
N ALA A 62 21.23 -10.15 11.15
CA ALA A 62 20.88 -11.00 10.00
C ALA A 62 19.47 -10.70 9.49
N ILE A 63 18.50 -10.57 10.41
CA ILE A 63 17.13 -10.17 10.11
C ILE A 63 17.06 -8.77 9.49
N THR A 64 17.84 -7.80 9.97
CA THR A 64 17.91 -6.46 9.35
C THR A 64 18.45 -6.53 7.92
N LYS A 65 19.49 -7.34 7.67
CA LYS A 65 20.01 -7.56 6.31
C LYS A 65 18.95 -8.22 5.42
N ALA A 66 18.27 -9.23 5.94
CA ALA A 66 17.19 -9.92 5.24
C ALA A 66 16.03 -8.95 4.92
N ASN A 67 15.66 -8.05 5.84
CA ASN A 67 14.67 -7.01 5.59
C ASN A 67 15.09 -6.07 4.47
N ASN A 68 16.35 -5.62 4.46
CA ASN A 68 16.86 -4.76 3.39
C ASN A 68 16.84 -5.46 2.03
N ASN A 69 17.21 -6.74 1.98
CA ASN A 69 17.14 -7.53 0.76
C ASN A 69 15.69 -7.75 0.29
N PHE A 70 14.78 -8.05 1.22
CA PHE A 70 13.35 -8.19 0.96
C PHE A 70 12.77 -6.90 0.35
N ARG A 71 13.08 -5.74 0.94
CA ARG A 71 12.69 -4.42 0.40
C ARG A 71 13.24 -4.18 -0.99
N PHE A 72 14.50 -4.53 -1.22
CA PHE A 72 15.15 -4.36 -2.52
C PHE A 72 14.46 -5.19 -3.60
N GLU A 73 14.24 -6.49 -3.35
CA GLU A 73 13.57 -7.36 -4.31
C GLU A 73 12.11 -6.93 -4.54
N MET A 74 11.38 -6.50 -3.50
CA MET A 74 10.03 -5.96 -3.65
C MET A 74 10.00 -4.72 -4.55
N THR A 75 10.95 -3.79 -4.33
CA THR A 75 11.08 -2.57 -5.14
C THR A 75 11.45 -2.92 -6.59
N LYS A 76 12.35 -3.87 -6.78
CA LYS A 76 12.79 -4.34 -8.10
C LYS A 76 11.65 -4.97 -8.89
N LEU A 77 10.85 -5.84 -8.27
CA LEU A 77 9.66 -6.42 -8.89
C LEU A 77 8.67 -5.32 -9.29
N GLN A 78 8.41 -4.34 -8.42
CA GLN A 78 7.54 -3.22 -8.73
C GLN A 78 8.05 -2.37 -9.91
N VAL A 79 9.36 -2.14 -10.01
CA VAL A 79 9.96 -1.45 -11.15
C VAL A 79 9.82 -2.27 -12.43
N GLN A 80 10.01 -3.59 -12.38
CA GLN A 80 9.86 -4.48 -13.53
C GLN A 80 8.40 -4.51 -14.03
N GLU A 81 7.42 -4.59 -13.13
CA GLU A 81 6.00 -4.51 -13.48
C GLU A 81 5.66 -3.19 -14.17
N ASN A 82 6.15 -2.07 -13.64
CA ASN A 82 5.95 -0.75 -14.24
C ASN A 82 6.61 -0.64 -15.63
N ASN A 83 7.80 -1.21 -15.80
CA ASN A 83 8.48 -1.22 -17.11
C ASN A 83 7.72 -2.07 -18.12
N SER A 84 7.25 -3.26 -17.74
CA SER A 84 6.41 -4.12 -18.58
C SER A 84 5.12 -3.41 -19.02
N ALA A 85 4.47 -2.70 -18.09
CA ALA A 85 3.28 -1.92 -18.39
C ALA A 85 3.57 -0.78 -19.40
N ARG A 86 4.73 -0.14 -19.31
CA ARG A 86 5.20 0.90 -20.25
C ARG A 86 5.62 0.34 -21.62
N GLU A 87 6.23 -0.84 -21.66
CA GLU A 87 6.52 -1.51 -22.92
C GLU A 87 5.22 -1.86 -23.66
N MET A 88 4.18 -2.28 -22.94
CA MET A 88 2.86 -2.50 -23.52
C MET A 88 2.23 -1.20 -24.04
N TYR A 89 2.42 -0.07 -23.35
CA TYR A 89 2.01 1.26 -23.82
C TYR A 89 2.63 1.62 -25.16
N SER A 90 3.91 1.30 -25.40
CA SER A 90 4.56 1.58 -26.70
C SER A 90 3.88 0.88 -27.90
N LYS A 91 3.10 -0.19 -27.65
CA LYS A 91 2.42 -0.99 -28.66
C LYS A 91 0.91 -0.67 -28.78
N HIS A 92 0.29 -0.18 -27.71
CA HIS A 92 -1.16 0.10 -27.62
C HIS A 92 -1.46 1.45 -26.93
N ASN A 93 -0.74 2.50 -27.31
CA ASN A 93 -0.87 3.84 -26.72
C ASN A 93 -2.28 4.45 -26.89
N GLU A 94 -2.92 4.27 -28.05
CA GLU A 94 -4.21 4.91 -28.36
C GLU A 94 -5.33 4.50 -27.40
N GLN A 95 -5.40 3.23 -27.01
CA GLN A 95 -6.42 2.74 -26.07
C GLN A 95 -6.13 3.19 -24.63
N ALA A 96 -4.85 3.15 -24.23
CA ALA A 96 -4.43 3.62 -22.91
C ALA A 96 -4.70 5.12 -22.74
N ASP A 97 -4.38 5.92 -23.76
CA ASP A 97 -4.63 7.37 -23.77
C ASP A 97 -6.12 7.69 -23.76
N ALA A 98 -6.93 6.99 -24.56
CA ALA A 98 -8.38 7.19 -24.56
C ALA A 98 -9.02 6.87 -23.20
N ILE A 99 -8.55 5.83 -22.51
CA ILE A 99 -9.01 5.47 -21.17
C ILE A 99 -8.55 6.51 -20.14
N ALA A 100 -7.30 6.93 -20.19
CA ALA A 100 -6.73 7.94 -19.30
C ALA A 100 -7.44 9.30 -19.40
N ASP A 101 -7.72 9.73 -20.63
CA ASP A 101 -8.44 10.98 -20.90
C ASP A 101 -9.87 10.92 -20.38
N ARG A 102 -10.55 9.78 -20.58
CA ARG A 102 -11.91 9.57 -20.08
C ARG A 102 -11.94 9.56 -18.55
N ILE A 103 -11.06 8.79 -17.91
CA ILE A 103 -11.00 8.69 -16.44
C ILE A 103 -10.69 10.06 -15.84
N THR A 104 -9.67 10.77 -16.33
CA THR A 104 -9.27 12.06 -15.76
C THR A 104 -10.35 13.13 -15.90
N LYS A 105 -10.96 13.28 -17.10
CA LYS A 105 -11.97 14.31 -17.34
C LYS A 105 -13.29 14.03 -16.60
N TRP A 106 -13.77 12.79 -16.66
CA TRP A 106 -15.06 12.44 -16.04
C TRP A 106 -14.97 12.31 -14.52
N ASN A 107 -13.90 11.72 -13.97
CA ASN A 107 -13.79 11.59 -12.51
C ASN A 107 -13.69 12.95 -11.82
N VAL A 108 -12.96 13.92 -12.39
CA VAL A 108 -12.91 15.28 -11.82
C VAL A 108 -14.29 15.95 -11.84
N ALA A 109 -15.04 15.80 -12.94
CA ALA A 109 -16.41 16.31 -13.02
C ALA A 109 -17.35 15.65 -12.00
N TYR A 110 -17.26 14.32 -11.84
CA TYR A 110 -18.04 13.59 -10.84
C TYR A 110 -17.68 13.95 -9.41
N ILE A 111 -16.39 14.14 -9.10
CA ILE A 111 -15.95 14.60 -7.78
C ILE A 111 -16.54 15.97 -7.47
N LEU A 112 -16.44 16.94 -8.39
CA LEU A 112 -17.03 18.27 -8.20
C LEU A 112 -18.55 18.19 -8.01
N GLY A 113 -19.24 17.35 -8.79
CA GLY A 113 -20.67 17.10 -8.63
C GLY A 113 -21.02 16.50 -7.27
N LEU A 114 -20.28 15.50 -6.80
CA LEU A 114 -20.48 14.87 -5.50
C LEU A 114 -20.21 15.83 -4.34
N VAL A 115 -19.20 16.69 -4.45
CA VAL A 115 -18.95 17.76 -3.47
C VAL A 115 -20.11 18.74 -3.43
N ALA A 116 -20.61 19.19 -4.59
CA ALA A 116 -21.76 20.08 -4.66
C ALA A 116 -23.01 19.43 -4.04
N VAL A 117 -23.30 18.16 -4.37
CA VAL A 117 -24.41 17.40 -3.76
C VAL A 117 -24.22 17.27 -2.25
N ASN A 118 -23.00 17.02 -1.78
CA ASN A 118 -22.73 16.95 -0.34
C ASN A 118 -23.00 18.28 0.35
N CYS A 119 -22.61 19.41 -0.23
CA CYS A 119 -22.95 20.73 0.29
C CYS A 119 -24.46 20.96 0.36
N LEU A 120 -25.22 20.53 -0.67
CA LEU A 120 -26.68 20.62 -0.66
C LEU A 120 -27.30 19.74 0.43
N ILE A 121 -26.79 18.53 0.63
CA ILE A 121 -27.26 17.64 1.71
C ILE A 121 -27.03 18.29 3.06
N VAL A 122 -25.83 18.83 3.31
CA VAL A 122 -25.51 19.50 4.58
C VAL A 122 -26.43 20.71 4.80
N TYR A 123 -26.71 21.49 3.75
CA TYR A 123 -27.57 22.68 3.84
C TYR A 123 -29.05 22.34 4.07
N PHE A 124 -29.61 21.38 3.33
CA PHE A 124 -31.05 21.06 3.39
C PHE A 124 -31.42 20.10 4.53
N LEU A 125 -30.47 19.32 5.03
CA LEU A 125 -30.70 18.31 6.07
C LEU A 125 -29.95 18.64 7.37
N GLU A 126 -29.63 19.92 7.60
CA GLU A 126 -28.85 20.36 8.77
C GLU A 126 -29.47 19.93 10.11
N GLU A 127 -30.79 19.81 10.17
CA GLU A 127 -31.52 19.37 11.38
C GLU A 127 -31.39 17.86 11.65
N ASN A 128 -30.98 17.06 10.65
CA ASN A 128 -30.80 15.62 10.78
C ASN A 128 -29.32 15.23 10.66
N ALA A 129 -28.58 15.54 11.73
CA ALA A 129 -27.14 15.29 11.82
C ALA A 129 -26.74 13.83 11.52
N ALA A 130 -27.55 12.85 11.92
CA ALA A 130 -27.29 11.44 11.67
C ALA A 130 -27.34 11.10 10.17
N LEU A 131 -28.36 11.62 9.45
CA LEU A 131 -28.50 11.40 8.02
C LEU A 131 -27.40 12.12 7.23
N VAL A 132 -27.08 13.36 7.61
CA VAL A 132 -25.98 14.13 6.99
C VAL A 132 -24.65 13.42 7.16
N ALA A 133 -24.36 12.90 8.35
CA ALA A 133 -23.13 12.16 8.61
C ALA A 133 -23.07 10.86 7.79
N ALA A 134 -24.16 10.09 7.72
CA ALA A 134 -24.20 8.86 6.93
C ALA A 134 -24.00 9.14 5.43
N ALA A 135 -24.74 10.10 4.87
CA ALA A 135 -24.62 10.48 3.47
C ALA A 135 -23.23 11.04 3.12
N SER A 136 -22.68 11.90 3.98
CA SER A 136 -21.35 12.49 3.78
C SER A 136 -20.23 11.46 3.84
N ASN A 137 -20.35 10.46 4.71
CA ASN A 137 -19.38 9.36 4.76
C ASN A 137 -19.39 8.53 3.48
N ILE A 138 -20.58 8.16 2.98
CA ILE A 138 -20.69 7.38 1.74
C ILE A 138 -20.15 8.18 0.56
N ILE A 139 -20.52 9.47 0.44
CA ILE A 139 -20.01 10.34 -0.62
C ILE A 139 -18.48 10.50 -0.50
N GLY A 140 -17.96 10.67 0.71
CA GLY A 140 -16.53 10.76 0.97
C GLY A 140 -15.76 9.50 0.56
N LEU A 141 -16.33 8.31 0.79
CA LEU A 141 -15.74 7.05 0.33
C LEU A 141 -15.68 6.97 -1.20
N VAL A 142 -16.75 7.38 -1.90
CA VAL A 142 -16.80 7.38 -3.36
C VAL A 142 -15.80 8.39 -3.95
N ILE A 143 -15.73 9.60 -3.39
CA ILE A 143 -14.74 10.61 -3.81
C ILE A 143 -13.32 10.07 -3.64
N ARG A 144 -13.03 9.39 -2.52
CA ARG A 144 -11.72 8.78 -2.28
C ARG A 144 -11.38 7.74 -3.35
N ASP A 145 -12.33 6.88 -3.73
CA ASP A 145 -12.12 5.90 -4.78
C ASP A 145 -11.84 6.56 -6.14
N LEU A 146 -12.64 7.56 -6.53
CA LEU A 146 -12.46 8.30 -7.79
C LEU A 146 -11.09 9.02 -7.85
N LEU A 147 -10.62 9.58 -6.73
CA LEU A 147 -9.30 10.17 -6.61
C LEU A 147 -8.18 9.11 -6.73
N SER A 148 -8.37 7.93 -6.15
CA SER A 148 -7.42 6.80 -6.25
C SER A 148 -7.22 6.38 -7.71
N GLN A 149 -8.29 6.35 -8.51
CA GLN A 149 -8.20 6.05 -9.95
C GLN A 149 -7.37 7.09 -10.71
N ILE A 150 -7.53 8.40 -10.41
CA ILE A 150 -6.71 9.47 -11.00
C ILE A 150 -5.24 9.31 -10.61
N GLN A 151 -4.96 8.94 -9.35
CA GLN A 151 -3.60 8.67 -8.89
C GLN A 151 -2.98 7.46 -9.60
N ALA A 152 -3.76 6.41 -9.88
CA ALA A 152 -3.30 5.25 -10.63
C ALA A 152 -2.92 5.63 -12.07
N VAL A 153 -3.77 6.41 -12.76
CA VAL A 153 -3.47 6.94 -14.10
C VAL A 153 -2.20 7.80 -14.07
N THR A 154 -2.13 8.76 -13.14
CA THR A 154 -0.97 9.65 -13.00
C THR A 154 0.31 8.84 -12.69
N GLY A 155 0.21 7.82 -11.84
CA GLY A 155 1.32 6.92 -11.50
C GLY A 155 1.79 6.08 -12.68
N PHE A 156 0.88 5.66 -13.57
CA PHE A 156 1.23 4.96 -14.81
C PHE A 156 2.04 5.85 -15.75
N TYR A 157 1.57 7.07 -16.04
CA TYR A 157 2.22 7.99 -16.98
C TYR A 157 3.52 8.58 -16.42
N PHE A 158 3.52 9.05 -15.18
CA PHE A 158 4.65 9.78 -14.61
C PHE A 158 5.55 8.95 -13.69
N GLY A 159 5.16 7.72 -13.39
CA GLY A 159 5.85 6.84 -12.46
C GLY A 159 5.57 7.18 -11.00
N SER A 160 5.81 6.21 -10.11
CA SER A 160 5.59 6.33 -8.66
C SER A 160 6.45 7.41 -7.97
N SER A 161 7.48 7.92 -8.65
CA SER A 161 8.41 8.94 -8.12
C SER A 161 7.78 10.31 -7.85
N LEU A 162 6.72 10.71 -8.57
CA LEU A 162 5.95 11.92 -8.22
C LEU A 162 5.11 11.70 -6.95
N GLY A 163 4.61 10.48 -6.76
CA GLY A 163 3.81 10.09 -5.59
C GLY A 163 4.63 10.00 -4.31
N SER A 164 5.87 9.49 -4.35
CA SER A 164 6.74 9.43 -3.17
C SER A 164 7.25 10.81 -2.75
N LYS A 165 7.64 11.66 -3.71
CA LYS A 165 8.14 13.03 -3.44
C LYS A 165 7.11 13.93 -2.76
N SER A 166 5.81 13.71 -3.03
CA SER A 166 4.72 14.45 -2.39
C SER A 166 4.37 13.93 -0.98
N LYS A 167 4.68 12.67 -0.66
CA LYS A 167 4.53 12.10 0.70
C LYS A 167 5.66 12.57 1.62
N ASP A 168 6.90 12.59 1.13
CA ASP A 168 8.05 13.10 1.90
C ASP A 168 7.98 14.61 2.14
N SER A 169 7.39 15.37 1.20
CA SER A 169 7.16 16.81 1.34
C SER A 169 6.16 17.19 2.44
N LYS A 170 5.26 16.27 2.84
CA LYS A 170 4.26 16.53 3.90
C LYS A 170 4.71 16.05 5.29
N ALA A 171 5.89 15.44 5.38
CA ALA A 171 6.49 14.95 6.62
C ALA A 171 7.53 15.92 7.20
N LYS A 172 7.55 17.18 6.76
CA LYS A 172 8.39 18.26 7.29
C LYS A 172 7.55 19.38 7.86
#